data_AF-A0A8J4WBH7-F1
#
_entry.id   AF-A0A8J4WBH7-F1
#
_cell.length_a   1.000
_cell.length_b   1.000
_cell.length_c   1.000
_cell.angle_alpha   90.00
_cell.angle_beta   90.00
_cell.angle_gamma   90.00
#
_symmetry.space_group_name_H-M   'P 1'
#
loop_
_entity.id
_entity.type
_entity.pdbx_description
1 polymer ?
#
loop_
_entity_poly.entity_id
_entity_poly.type
_entity_poly.pdbx_seq_one_letter_code
_entity_poly.pdbx_strand_id
1 'polypeptide(L)'
;MSPRLAVCRRPWLARMSSMLSGNSGAPTCVLAILNQHNDFLLNLDDSVYTFHSSIVGGSVGQHTRHSLDHLRKPLELLAAQKQGQDDGLVRYDIRDRHTPVERDRHAALEQIAQLEKLARALTDRDVARSVHVAFMLSADGHEFQFESSFSREMAFAVHHCIHHNALSKVLLRHHFPELSKMDEYRYRNKQGVHSFTSEQARHRADKNNKMVSAKETVEAQIAASPVVVYSKSYCPYCTKTKTLLTQLGAKFEVVELDQVTGGSEQQDALETITGQSTVPNVFVGGKSIGGNSDVQKLHKAGNLEPLLEQNGALA
;
A
#
# COMPACT_ATOMS: atom_id res chain seq x y z
N MET A 1 -46.52 -14.97 29.04
CA MET A 1 -45.17 -14.44 29.29
C MET A 1 -44.40 -14.48 27.98
N SER A 2 -44.22 -13.33 27.32
CA SER A 2 -43.48 -13.25 26.04
C SER A 2 -42.00 -12.99 26.32
N PRO A 3 -41.06 -13.74 25.75
CA PRO A 3 -39.64 -13.52 26.01
C PRO A 3 -39.19 -12.23 25.33
N ARG A 4 -38.70 -11.28 26.14
CA ARG A 4 -38.08 -10.05 25.64
C ARG A 4 -36.84 -10.42 24.83
N LEU A 5 -36.86 -10.12 23.53
CA LEU A 5 -35.67 -10.12 22.69
C LEU A 5 -34.64 -9.18 23.33
N ALA A 6 -33.51 -9.75 23.77
CA ALA A 6 -32.37 -8.99 24.22
C ALA A 6 -31.83 -8.21 23.01
N VAL A 7 -32.10 -6.90 22.97
CA VAL A 7 -31.49 -5.98 22.02
C VAL A 7 -29.98 -6.01 22.28
N CYS A 8 -29.25 -6.70 21.40
CA CYS A 8 -27.80 -6.75 21.42
C CYS A 8 -27.28 -5.33 21.16
N ARG A 9 -26.96 -4.59 22.23
CA ARG A 9 -26.33 -3.28 22.15
C ARG A 9 -24.90 -3.46 21.63
N ARG A 10 -24.73 -3.28 20.32
CA ARG A 10 -23.43 -3.37 19.62
C ARG A 10 -22.46 -2.31 20.16
N PRO A 11 -21.26 -2.67 20.65
CA PRO A 11 -20.26 -1.72 21.17
C PRO A 11 -19.83 -0.63 20.17
N TRP A 12 -19.96 -0.87 18.86
CA TRP A 12 -19.67 0.12 17.82
C TRP A 12 -20.58 1.35 17.88
N LEU A 13 -21.83 1.19 18.34
CA LEU A 13 -22.75 2.33 18.53
C LEU A 13 -22.25 3.30 19.61
N ALA A 14 -21.50 2.83 20.62
CA ALA A 14 -20.98 3.67 21.69
C ALA A 14 -19.75 4.49 21.26
N ARG A 15 -18.85 3.90 20.44
CA ARG A 15 -17.69 4.59 19.85
C ARG A 15 -18.10 5.53 18.72
N MET A 16 -19.14 5.17 17.94
CA MET A 16 -19.85 6.11 17.07
C MET A 16 -20.45 7.27 17.89
N SER A 17 -21.14 7.00 19.00
CA SER A 17 -21.83 8.04 19.78
C SER A 17 -20.91 9.13 20.34
N SER A 18 -19.62 8.86 20.62
CA SER A 18 -18.65 9.89 21.03
C SER A 18 -17.94 10.57 19.85
N MET A 19 -17.96 9.99 18.65
CA MET A 19 -17.50 10.64 17.40
C MET A 19 -18.61 11.45 16.72
N LEU A 20 -19.87 11.12 17.00
CA LEU A 20 -21.09 11.73 16.44
C LEU A 20 -21.56 12.98 17.18
N SER A 21 -20.88 13.39 18.26
CA SER A 21 -21.22 14.62 18.97
C SER A 21 -20.76 15.84 18.15
N GLY A 22 -21.59 16.30 17.22
CA GLY A 22 -21.45 17.62 16.58
C GLY A 22 -21.60 17.65 15.06
N ASN A 23 -21.42 16.54 14.34
CA ASN A 23 -21.55 16.48 12.88
C ASN A 23 -22.68 15.55 12.44
N SER A 24 -23.59 16.06 11.59
CA SER A 24 -24.61 15.27 10.89
C SER A 24 -24.35 15.29 9.39
N GLY A 25 -24.83 14.28 8.66
CA GLY A 25 -24.73 14.24 7.19
C GLY A 25 -23.43 13.63 6.63
N ALA A 26 -22.98 14.14 5.48
CA ALA A 26 -21.93 13.54 4.66
C ALA A 26 -20.56 13.32 5.38
N PRO A 27 -20.03 14.27 6.18
CA PRO A 27 -18.74 14.09 6.86
C PRO A 27 -18.75 12.89 7.82
N THR A 28 -19.88 12.67 8.49
CA THR A 28 -20.07 11.55 9.41
C THR A 28 -20.02 10.21 8.68
N CYS A 29 -20.65 10.11 7.51
CA CYS A 29 -20.61 8.90 6.68
C CYS A 29 -19.19 8.59 6.18
N VAL A 30 -18.45 9.63 5.76
CA VAL A 30 -17.06 9.52 5.31
C VAL A 30 -16.17 9.05 6.45
N LEU A 31 -16.26 9.67 7.63
CA LEU A 31 -15.50 9.24 8.80
C LEU A 31 -15.86 7.82 9.22
N ALA A 32 -17.12 7.42 9.14
CA ALA A 32 -17.53 6.06 9.48
C ALA A 32 -16.90 5.02 8.54
N ILE A 33 -16.87 5.27 7.23
CA ILE A 33 -16.28 4.31 6.27
C ILE A 33 -14.74 4.30 6.33
N LEU A 34 -14.10 5.45 6.58
CA LEU A 34 -12.65 5.53 6.80
C LEU A 34 -12.23 4.76 8.05
N ASN A 35 -12.99 4.89 9.16
CA ASN A 35 -12.74 4.10 10.37
C ASN A 35 -12.91 2.60 10.11
N GLN A 36 -13.91 2.18 9.32
CA GLN A 36 -14.08 0.78 8.94
C GLN A 36 -12.89 0.27 8.12
N HIS A 37 -12.39 1.06 7.16
CA HIS A 37 -11.17 0.71 6.44
C HIS A 37 -9.96 0.62 7.39
N ASN A 38 -9.76 1.61 8.25
CA ASN A 38 -8.63 1.62 9.19
C ASN A 38 -8.66 0.39 10.12
N ASP A 39 -9.79 0.12 10.76
CA ASP A 39 -9.97 -1.05 11.63
C ASP A 39 -9.75 -2.37 10.84
N PHE A 40 -10.23 -2.45 9.60
CA PHE A 40 -10.03 -3.62 8.74
C PHE A 40 -8.55 -3.84 8.41
N LEU A 41 -7.84 -2.79 7.98
CA LEU A 41 -6.44 -2.88 7.59
C LEU A 41 -5.50 -3.11 8.79
N LEU A 42 -5.79 -2.55 9.96
CA LEU A 42 -4.96 -2.78 11.16
C LEU A 42 -4.92 -4.26 11.59
N ASN A 43 -5.94 -5.04 11.23
CA ASN A 43 -6.03 -6.47 11.55
C ASN A 43 -5.58 -7.39 10.40
N LEU A 44 -4.96 -6.83 9.36
CA LEU A 44 -4.52 -7.59 8.19
C LEU A 44 -3.00 -7.65 8.11
N ASP A 45 -2.47 -8.82 7.74
CA ASP A 45 -1.05 -8.98 7.42
C ASP A 45 -0.72 -8.39 6.05
N ASP A 46 0.50 -7.90 5.87
CA ASP A 46 0.95 -7.24 4.63
C ASP A 46 0.95 -8.21 3.43
N SER A 47 1.21 -9.49 3.67
CA SER A 47 1.14 -10.54 2.64
C SER A 47 -0.29 -10.79 2.15
N VAL A 48 -1.27 -10.66 3.05
CA VAL A 48 -2.69 -10.80 2.72
C VAL A 48 -3.20 -9.54 2.02
N TYR A 49 -2.72 -8.36 2.44
CA TYR A 49 -3.05 -7.08 1.83
C TYR A 49 -2.70 -7.03 0.32
N THR A 50 -1.55 -7.58 -0.02
CA THR A 50 -1.01 -7.59 -1.39
C THR A 50 -1.43 -8.83 -2.21
N PHE A 51 -2.08 -9.81 -1.58
CA PHE A 51 -2.52 -11.03 -2.25
C PHE A 51 -3.51 -10.74 -3.38
N HIS A 52 -3.19 -11.21 -4.59
CA HIS A 52 -4.03 -11.03 -5.77
C HIS A 52 -5.03 -12.18 -5.91
N SER A 53 -6.33 -11.86 -5.99
CA SER A 53 -7.41 -12.83 -6.23
C SER A 53 -7.99 -12.65 -7.63
N SER A 54 -8.09 -13.75 -8.37
CA SER A 54 -8.78 -13.81 -9.66
C SER A 54 -10.31 -13.82 -9.53
N ILE A 55 -10.87 -14.07 -8.34
CA ILE A 55 -12.32 -14.18 -8.12
C ILE A 55 -12.98 -12.81 -8.08
N VAL A 56 -12.41 -11.90 -7.29
CA VAL A 56 -12.91 -10.52 -7.16
C VAL A 56 -12.14 -9.54 -8.05
N GLY A 57 -11.05 -10.00 -8.67
CA GLY A 57 -10.21 -9.21 -9.57
C GLY A 57 -9.40 -8.15 -8.82
N GLY A 58 -8.19 -8.51 -8.41
CA GLY A 58 -7.26 -7.60 -7.74
C GLY A 58 -6.87 -8.04 -6.33
N SER A 59 -6.11 -7.19 -5.64
CA SER A 59 -5.76 -7.35 -4.22
C SER A 59 -6.61 -6.48 -3.30
N VAL A 60 -6.54 -6.76 -1.99
CA VAL A 60 -7.12 -5.86 -0.97
C VAL A 60 -6.53 -4.46 -1.10
N GLY A 61 -5.23 -4.32 -1.36
CA GLY A 61 -4.59 -3.02 -1.60
C GLY A 61 -5.14 -2.29 -2.83
N GLN A 62 -5.37 -2.99 -3.94
CA GLN A 62 -5.95 -2.38 -5.14
C GLN A 62 -7.39 -1.91 -4.95
N HIS A 63 -8.20 -2.66 -4.21
CA HIS A 63 -9.55 -2.25 -3.81
C HIS A 63 -9.51 -1.09 -2.82
N THR A 64 -8.62 -1.14 -1.82
CA THR A 64 -8.41 -0.06 -0.84
C THR A 64 -8.06 1.24 -1.54
N ARG A 65 -7.03 1.24 -2.40
CA ARG A 65 -6.66 2.41 -3.18
C ARG A 65 -7.83 2.93 -4.01
N HIS A 66 -8.65 2.04 -4.59
CA HIS A 66 -9.81 2.50 -5.36
C HIS A 66 -10.81 3.25 -4.49
N SER A 67 -11.15 2.70 -3.32
CA SER A 67 -12.04 3.33 -2.35
C SER A 67 -11.49 4.70 -1.90
N LEU A 68 -10.20 4.77 -1.55
CA LEU A 68 -9.60 6.00 -1.07
C LEU A 68 -9.55 7.08 -2.16
N ASP A 69 -9.30 6.73 -3.43
CA ASP A 69 -9.35 7.70 -4.54
C ASP A 69 -10.73 8.32 -4.74
N HIS A 70 -11.79 7.54 -4.58
CA HIS A 70 -13.17 8.04 -4.67
C HIS A 70 -13.50 9.04 -3.57
N LEU A 71 -12.94 8.87 -2.37
CA LEU A 71 -13.09 9.85 -1.28
C LEU A 71 -12.16 11.05 -1.46
N ARG A 72 -10.92 10.81 -1.88
CA ARG A 72 -9.86 11.81 -1.98
C ARG A 72 -10.19 12.90 -2.99
N LYS A 73 -10.57 12.54 -4.22
CA LYS A 73 -10.78 13.50 -5.31
C LYS A 73 -11.72 14.65 -4.96
N PRO A 74 -12.96 14.40 -4.50
CA PRO A 74 -13.85 15.49 -4.10
C PRO A 74 -13.32 16.26 -2.88
N LEU A 75 -12.67 15.61 -1.90
CA LEU A 75 -12.10 16.29 -0.74
C LEU A 75 -10.92 17.23 -1.11
N GLU A 76 -10.04 16.79 -2.02
CA GLU A 76 -8.92 17.59 -2.52
C GLU A 76 -9.40 18.75 -3.39
N LEU A 77 -10.39 18.52 -4.25
CA LEU A 77 -11.01 19.57 -5.05
C LEU A 77 -11.57 20.69 -4.17
N LEU A 78 -12.24 20.32 -3.07
CA LEU A 78 -12.76 21.30 -2.13
C LEU A 78 -11.63 22.09 -1.42
N ALA A 79 -10.52 21.43 -1.11
CA ALA A 79 -9.34 22.08 -0.55
C ALA A 79 -8.66 23.04 -1.56
N ALA A 80 -8.56 22.64 -2.82
CA ALA A 80 -7.97 23.43 -3.91
C ALA A 80 -8.85 24.63 -4.29
N GLN A 81 -10.17 24.47 -4.31
CA GLN A 81 -11.12 25.57 -4.53
C GLN A 81 -11.05 26.64 -3.43
N LYS A 82 -10.79 26.26 -2.17
CA LYS A 82 -10.53 27.22 -1.08
C LYS A 82 -9.27 28.06 -1.31
N GLN A 83 -8.35 27.58 -2.16
CA GLN A 83 -7.12 28.26 -2.54
C GLN A 83 -7.23 28.96 -3.91
N GLY A 84 -8.38 28.87 -4.58
CA GLY A 84 -8.63 29.51 -5.89
C GLY A 84 -7.95 28.82 -7.07
N GLN A 85 -7.63 27.53 -6.97
CA GLN A 85 -6.73 26.83 -7.91
C GLN A 85 -7.37 25.73 -8.78
N ASP A 86 -8.71 25.62 -8.85
CA ASP A 86 -9.36 24.47 -9.52
C ASP A 86 -10.65 24.84 -10.27
N ASP A 87 -10.94 24.14 -11.37
CA ASP A 87 -12.11 24.27 -12.24
C ASP A 87 -13.41 23.76 -11.57
N GLY A 88 -13.29 23.03 -10.46
CA GLY A 88 -14.43 22.51 -9.71
C GLY A 88 -15.05 21.24 -10.28
N LEU A 89 -14.29 20.51 -11.10
CA LEU A 89 -14.69 19.29 -11.76
C LEU A 89 -14.10 18.02 -11.11
N VAL A 90 -14.96 17.18 -10.55
CA VAL A 90 -14.59 15.87 -10.00
C VAL A 90 -14.60 14.83 -11.13
N ARG A 91 -13.47 14.14 -11.34
CA ARG A 91 -13.33 13.09 -12.37
C ARG A 91 -13.05 11.75 -11.74
N TYR A 92 -14.04 10.88 -11.58
CA TYR A 92 -13.84 9.57 -10.93
C TYR A 92 -13.08 8.56 -11.80
N ASP A 93 -13.14 8.69 -13.12
CA ASP A 93 -12.57 7.72 -14.07
C ASP A 93 -11.04 7.77 -14.17
N ILE A 94 -10.42 8.90 -13.82
CA ILE A 94 -8.96 9.04 -13.80
C ILE A 94 -8.38 8.22 -12.64
N ARG A 95 -7.78 7.07 -12.92
CA ARG A 95 -7.22 6.22 -11.87
C ARG A 95 -5.72 6.46 -11.72
N ASP A 96 -5.31 6.85 -10.53
CA ASP A 96 -3.91 6.78 -10.13
C ASP A 96 -3.57 5.32 -9.88
N ARG A 97 -2.72 4.75 -10.73
CA ARG A 97 -2.28 3.35 -10.66
C ARG A 97 -0.87 3.28 -10.10
N HIS A 98 -0.52 2.14 -9.52
CA HIS A 98 0.83 1.89 -9.00
C HIS A 98 1.24 2.85 -7.88
N THR A 99 0.26 3.39 -7.16
CA THR A 99 0.54 4.20 -5.97
C THR A 99 1.00 3.30 -4.82
N PRO A 100 1.75 3.83 -3.84
CA PRO A 100 2.19 3.06 -2.68
C PRO A 100 1.03 2.36 -1.95
N VAL A 101 -0.15 2.98 -1.93
CA VAL A 101 -1.38 2.45 -1.31
C VAL A 101 -1.76 1.08 -1.87
N GLU A 102 -1.43 0.73 -3.12
CA GLU A 102 -1.77 -0.59 -3.66
C GLU A 102 -0.89 -1.73 -3.10
N ARG A 103 0.28 -1.40 -2.56
CA ARG A 103 1.34 -2.36 -2.22
C ARG A 103 1.79 -2.28 -0.76
N ASP A 104 1.61 -1.13 -0.12
CA ASP A 104 1.96 -0.87 1.27
C ASP A 104 0.71 -0.52 2.07
N ARG A 105 0.38 -1.39 3.02
CA ARG A 105 -0.75 -1.22 3.93
C ARG A 105 -0.55 -0.01 4.85
N HIS A 106 0.69 0.34 5.18
CA HIS A 106 0.99 1.52 5.99
C HIS A 106 0.74 2.81 5.21
N ALA A 107 1.15 2.89 3.94
CA ALA A 107 0.79 4.01 3.07
C ALA A 107 -0.73 4.19 2.96
N ALA A 108 -1.51 3.11 2.92
CA ALA A 108 -2.96 3.19 2.95
C ALA A 108 -3.51 3.75 4.28
N LEU A 109 -2.98 3.32 5.42
CA LEU A 109 -3.33 3.85 6.73
C LEU A 109 -2.99 5.35 6.87
N GLU A 110 -1.85 5.78 6.32
CA GLU A 110 -1.46 7.19 6.28
C GLU A 110 -2.42 8.02 5.41
N GLN A 111 -2.80 7.50 4.23
CA GLN A 111 -3.78 8.17 3.38
C GLN A 111 -5.14 8.25 4.06
N ILE A 112 -5.58 7.21 4.77
CA ILE A 112 -6.82 7.25 5.57
C ILE A 112 -6.75 8.37 6.62
N ALA A 113 -5.64 8.48 7.35
CA ALA A 113 -5.46 9.54 8.35
C ALA A 113 -5.51 10.95 7.74
N GLN A 114 -4.95 11.13 6.54
CA GLN A 114 -5.04 12.39 5.80
C GLN A 114 -6.49 12.71 5.40
N LEU A 115 -7.22 11.73 4.87
CA LEU A 115 -8.63 11.90 4.50
C LEU A 115 -9.52 12.16 5.71
N GLU A 116 -9.26 11.54 6.86
CA GLU A 116 -9.96 11.85 8.10
C GLU A 116 -9.76 13.29 8.52
N LYS A 117 -8.53 13.83 8.40
CA LYS A 117 -8.24 15.23 8.69
C LYS A 117 -9.04 16.16 7.77
N LEU A 118 -9.09 15.87 6.47
CA LEU A 118 -9.88 16.64 5.51
C LEU A 118 -11.39 16.57 5.81
N ALA A 119 -11.91 15.38 6.08
CA ALA A 119 -13.32 15.16 6.39
C ALA A 119 -13.76 15.88 7.68
N ARG A 120 -12.90 15.92 8.71
CA ARG A 120 -13.15 16.68 9.95
C ARG A 120 -13.14 18.19 9.77
N ALA A 121 -12.45 18.68 8.74
CA ALA A 121 -12.37 20.12 8.44
C ALA A 121 -13.53 20.63 7.56
N LEU A 122 -14.46 19.75 7.16
CA LEU A 122 -15.63 20.12 6.36
C LEU A 122 -16.63 20.93 7.18
N THR A 123 -17.16 21.99 6.57
CA THR A 123 -18.21 22.83 7.12
C THR A 123 -19.57 22.54 6.46
N ASP A 124 -20.68 22.96 7.06
CA ASP A 124 -22.01 22.81 6.44
C ASP A 124 -22.11 23.50 5.07
N ARG A 125 -21.40 24.63 4.90
CA ARG A 125 -21.31 25.33 3.61
C ARG A 125 -20.59 24.50 2.55
N ASP A 126 -19.54 23.79 2.95
CA ASP A 126 -18.80 22.89 2.07
C ASP A 126 -19.70 21.74 1.60
N VAL A 127 -20.47 21.16 2.53
CA VAL A 127 -21.38 20.03 2.26
C VAL A 127 -22.54 20.43 1.34
N ALA A 128 -23.04 21.67 1.44
CA ALA A 128 -24.13 22.19 0.64
C ALA A 128 -23.71 22.70 -0.76
N ARG A 129 -22.41 22.72 -1.06
CA ARG A 129 -21.87 23.33 -2.28
C ARG A 129 -22.22 22.52 -3.55
N SER A 130 -22.52 23.22 -4.64
CA SER A 130 -22.58 22.63 -5.99
C SER A 130 -21.18 22.29 -6.51
N VAL A 131 -21.06 21.13 -7.15
CA VAL A 131 -19.83 20.64 -7.79
C VAL A 131 -20.16 20.15 -9.19
N HIS A 132 -19.22 20.22 -10.11
CA HIS A 132 -19.36 19.57 -11.42
C HIS A 132 -18.69 18.20 -11.36
N VAL A 133 -19.27 17.22 -12.05
CA VAL A 133 -18.72 15.87 -12.13
C VAL A 133 -18.66 15.48 -13.59
N ALA A 134 -17.55 14.87 -13.99
CA ALA A 134 -17.39 14.28 -15.32
C ALA A 134 -17.35 12.75 -15.22
N PHE A 135 -18.11 12.10 -16.10
CA PHE A 135 -18.08 10.66 -16.28
C PHE A 135 -17.81 10.30 -17.73
N MET A 136 -16.95 9.32 -17.93
CA MET A 136 -16.70 8.67 -19.20
C MET A 136 -17.67 7.50 -19.36
N LEU A 137 -18.67 7.64 -20.24
CA LEU A 137 -19.70 6.61 -20.45
C LEU A 137 -19.22 5.48 -21.37
N SER A 138 -18.16 5.71 -22.14
CA SER A 138 -17.62 4.79 -23.13
C SER A 138 -16.10 4.94 -23.26
N ALA A 139 -15.42 3.89 -23.75
CA ALA A 139 -13.97 3.87 -23.91
C ALA A 139 -13.44 4.80 -25.03
N ASP A 140 -14.32 5.58 -25.68
CA ASP A 140 -13.98 6.56 -26.72
C ASP A 140 -13.44 7.88 -26.15
N GLY A 141 -13.44 8.03 -24.82
CA GLY A 141 -12.87 9.19 -24.14
C GLY A 141 -13.84 10.37 -24.02
N HIS A 142 -15.10 10.23 -24.44
CA HIS A 142 -16.07 11.30 -24.31
C HIS A 142 -16.56 11.44 -22.87
N GLU A 143 -16.32 12.60 -22.26
CA GLU A 143 -16.80 12.95 -20.92
C GLU A 143 -18.17 13.63 -20.98
N PHE A 144 -19.09 13.16 -20.14
CA PHE A 144 -20.34 13.84 -19.86
C PHE A 144 -20.24 14.56 -18.53
N GLN A 145 -20.46 15.87 -18.55
CA GLN A 145 -20.42 16.71 -17.36
C GLN A 145 -21.84 17.07 -16.91
N PHE A 146 -22.07 17.03 -15.60
CA PHE A 146 -23.31 17.51 -15.00
C PHE A 146 -23.08 18.10 -13.62
N GLU A 147 -24.02 18.92 -13.17
CA GLU A 147 -24.00 19.52 -11.84
C GLU A 147 -24.50 18.51 -10.80
N SER A 148 -23.76 18.41 -9.70
CA SER A 148 -24.14 17.67 -8.50
C SER A 148 -23.93 18.53 -7.25
N SER A 149 -24.19 17.96 -6.07
CA SER A 149 -23.86 18.59 -4.80
C SER A 149 -22.75 17.79 -4.11
N PHE A 150 -21.88 18.47 -3.37
CA PHE A 150 -20.80 17.83 -2.64
C PHE A 150 -21.30 16.70 -1.73
N SER A 151 -22.43 16.92 -1.05
CA SER A 151 -23.11 15.90 -0.25
C SER A 151 -23.52 14.64 -1.02
N ARG A 152 -24.01 14.78 -2.26
CA ARG A 152 -24.38 13.64 -3.13
C ARG A 152 -23.13 12.89 -3.57
N GLU A 153 -22.08 13.61 -3.94
CA GLU A 153 -20.80 13.02 -4.34
C GLU A 153 -20.13 12.26 -3.20
N MET A 154 -20.16 12.80 -1.98
CA MET A 154 -19.72 12.07 -0.79
C MET A 154 -20.53 10.80 -0.55
N ALA A 155 -21.86 10.85 -0.71
CA ALA A 155 -22.71 9.68 -0.55
C ALA A 155 -22.38 8.59 -1.59
N PHE A 156 -22.17 8.99 -2.85
CA PHE A 156 -21.72 8.11 -3.93
C PHE A 156 -20.37 7.45 -3.59
N ALA A 157 -19.36 8.25 -3.22
CA ALA A 157 -18.03 7.74 -2.87
C ALA A 157 -18.07 6.78 -1.67
N VAL A 158 -18.86 7.09 -0.62
CA VAL A 158 -19.05 6.19 0.53
C VAL A 158 -19.70 4.87 0.11
N HIS A 159 -20.73 4.91 -0.74
CA HIS A 159 -21.38 3.69 -1.23
C HIS A 159 -20.43 2.83 -2.05
N HIS A 160 -19.59 3.46 -2.88
CA HIS A 160 -18.54 2.78 -3.64
C HIS A 160 -17.51 2.11 -2.73
N CYS A 161 -17.12 2.78 -1.63
CA CYS A 161 -16.25 2.19 -0.61
C CYS A 161 -16.88 0.98 0.08
N ILE A 162 -18.17 1.03 0.41
CA ILE A 162 -18.91 -0.11 0.99
C ILE A 162 -18.85 -1.32 0.05
N HIS A 163 -19.04 -1.11 -1.25
CA HIS A 163 -18.92 -2.17 -2.25
C HIS A 163 -17.53 -2.82 -2.26
N HIS A 164 -16.45 -2.03 -2.25
CA HIS A 164 -15.08 -2.56 -2.23
C HIS A 164 -14.69 -3.24 -0.92
N ASN A 165 -15.23 -2.79 0.20
CA ASN A 165 -15.10 -3.52 1.48
C ASN A 165 -15.77 -4.88 1.41
N ALA A 166 -16.94 -4.98 0.77
CA ALA A 166 -17.59 -6.27 0.55
C ALA A 166 -16.74 -7.19 -0.34
N LEU A 167 -16.15 -6.67 -1.43
CA LEU A 167 -15.24 -7.44 -2.29
C LEU A 167 -14.01 -7.95 -1.54
N SER A 168 -13.37 -7.07 -0.74
CA SER A 168 -12.22 -7.44 0.10
C SER A 168 -12.60 -8.52 1.11
N LYS A 169 -13.81 -8.45 1.69
CA LYS A 169 -14.32 -9.47 2.59
C LYS A 169 -14.57 -10.81 1.89
N VAL A 170 -15.09 -10.81 0.65
CA VAL A 170 -15.26 -12.02 -0.15
C VAL A 170 -13.91 -12.67 -0.47
N LEU A 171 -12.91 -11.86 -0.84
CA LEU A 171 -11.53 -12.32 -1.05
C LEU A 171 -11.00 -13.06 0.19
N LEU A 172 -11.13 -12.45 1.37
CA LEU A 172 -10.65 -13.06 2.61
C LEU A 172 -11.41 -14.33 2.97
N ARG A 173 -12.74 -14.35 2.84
CA ARG A 173 -13.55 -15.55 3.11
C ARG A 173 -13.15 -16.73 2.26
N HIS A 174 -12.80 -16.47 1.00
CA HIS A 174 -12.44 -17.52 0.05
C HIS A 174 -11.00 -18.01 0.23
N HIS A 175 -10.03 -17.10 0.31
CA HIS A 175 -8.60 -17.44 0.29
C HIS A 175 -7.98 -17.59 1.68
N PHE A 176 -8.57 -16.95 2.69
CA PHE A 176 -8.05 -16.92 4.07
C PHE A 176 -9.19 -17.18 5.07
N PRO A 177 -9.86 -18.35 5.01
CA PRO A 177 -11.05 -18.63 5.82
C PRO A 177 -10.78 -18.56 7.32
N GLU A 178 -9.55 -18.85 7.76
CA GLU A 178 -9.16 -18.73 9.18
C GLU A 178 -9.14 -17.28 9.68
N LEU A 179 -8.84 -16.30 8.81
CA LEU A 179 -8.94 -14.88 9.13
C LEU A 179 -10.41 -14.41 9.14
N SER A 180 -11.25 -15.00 8.28
CA SER A 180 -12.67 -14.64 8.26
C SER A 180 -13.47 -15.16 9.45
N LYS A 181 -13.03 -16.23 10.13
CA LYS A 181 -13.65 -16.70 11.39
C LYS A 181 -13.43 -15.71 12.54
N MET A 182 -12.47 -14.79 12.40
CA MET A 182 -12.19 -13.74 13.39
C MET A 182 -13.24 -12.61 13.41
N ASP A 183 -14.16 -12.58 12.43
CA ASP A 183 -15.34 -11.70 12.41
C ASP A 183 -16.28 -11.89 13.62
N GLU A 184 -16.24 -13.05 14.28
CA GLU A 184 -17.18 -13.38 15.36
C GLU A 184 -16.61 -13.20 16.78
N TYR A 185 -15.28 -13.10 16.96
CA TYR A 185 -14.65 -13.16 18.30
C TYR A 185 -13.74 -11.99 18.71
N ARG A 186 -13.62 -10.89 17.96
CA ARG A 186 -12.78 -9.74 18.39
C ARG A 186 -13.48 -8.38 18.33
N TYR A 187 -14.47 -8.24 19.19
CA TYR A 187 -14.80 -6.95 19.84
C TYR A 187 -14.59 -7.09 21.34
N ARG A 188 -13.34 -6.99 21.79
CA ARG A 188 -13.03 -6.93 23.23
C ARG A 188 -11.83 -6.04 23.55
N ASN A 189 -11.98 -4.74 23.32
CA ASN A 189 -11.37 -3.75 24.22
C ASN A 189 -12.41 -3.38 25.29
N LYS A 190 -12.57 -4.26 26.27
CA LYS A 190 -13.01 -3.89 27.61
C LYS A 190 -11.79 -4.04 28.52
N GLN A 191 -11.02 -2.98 28.60
CA GLN A 191 -10.47 -2.42 29.83
C GLN A 191 -9.58 -1.23 29.47
N GLY A 192 -9.92 -0.07 30.04
CA GLY A 192 -8.98 1.03 30.24
C GLY A 192 -8.63 1.85 29.00
N VAL A 193 -9.03 3.12 29.06
CA VAL A 193 -8.18 4.21 28.58
C VAL A 193 -6.72 3.89 28.95
N HIS A 194 -5.86 3.60 27.96
CA HIS A 194 -4.43 3.74 28.13
C HIS A 194 -3.83 4.29 26.83
N SER A 195 -3.29 5.50 26.98
CA SER A 195 -2.26 6.15 26.19
C SER A 195 -1.52 5.23 25.22
N PHE A 196 -1.35 5.70 23.98
CA PHE A 196 -0.21 5.35 23.11
C PHE A 196 1.05 5.08 23.96
N THR A 197 1.45 3.82 24.12
CA THR A 197 2.63 3.48 24.93
C THR A 197 3.90 3.48 24.08
N SER A 198 4.95 3.99 24.70
CA SER A 198 6.34 4.14 24.24
C SER A 198 7.02 2.89 23.70
N GLU A 199 6.40 1.72 23.77
CA GLU A 199 6.98 0.43 23.39
C GLU A 199 6.84 0.17 21.88
N GLN A 200 5.73 0.56 21.25
CA GLN A 200 5.55 0.51 19.80
C GLN A 200 6.38 1.58 19.08
N ALA A 201 6.56 2.76 19.72
CA ALA A 201 7.49 3.78 19.25
C ALA A 201 8.96 3.31 19.33
N ARG A 202 9.32 2.56 20.39
CA ARG A 202 10.63 1.91 20.51
C ARG A 202 10.84 0.83 19.47
N HIS A 203 9.84 -0.03 19.21
CA HIS A 203 9.95 -1.08 18.20
C HIS A 203 9.98 -0.53 16.77
N ARG A 204 9.28 0.59 16.50
CA ARG A 204 9.33 1.33 15.23
C ARG A 204 10.64 2.08 15.07
N ALA A 205 11.17 2.68 16.14
CA ALA A 205 12.51 3.30 16.14
C ALA A 205 13.61 2.24 15.97
N ASP A 206 13.48 1.07 16.60
CA ASP A 206 14.42 -0.04 16.48
C ASP A 206 14.36 -0.69 15.08
N LYS A 207 13.16 -0.83 14.48
CA LYS A 207 13.00 -1.28 13.08
C LYS A 207 13.52 -0.25 12.09
N ASN A 208 13.23 1.05 12.27
CA ASN A 208 13.79 2.10 11.41
C ASN A 208 15.32 2.19 11.57
N ASN A 209 15.85 2.05 12.79
CA ASN A 209 17.30 2.06 13.02
C ASN A 209 17.98 0.84 12.39
N LYS A 210 17.37 -0.35 12.50
CA LYS A 210 17.83 -1.56 11.80
C LYS A 210 17.75 -1.44 10.29
N MET A 211 16.71 -0.82 9.75
CA MET A 211 16.56 -0.58 8.31
C MET A 211 17.54 0.47 7.78
N VAL A 212 17.80 1.55 8.53
CA VAL A 212 18.84 2.54 8.21
C VAL A 212 20.22 1.86 8.21
N SER A 213 20.51 1.04 9.21
CA SER A 213 21.75 0.24 9.28
C SER A 213 21.85 -0.80 8.15
N ALA A 214 20.75 -1.44 7.76
CA ALA A 214 20.73 -2.41 6.66
C ALA A 214 20.94 -1.74 5.30
N LYS A 215 20.35 -0.55 5.09
CA LYS A 215 20.57 0.24 3.88
C LYS A 215 22.03 0.68 3.75
N GLU A 216 22.62 1.20 4.82
CA GLU A 216 24.05 1.55 4.85
C GLU A 216 24.94 0.35 4.57
N THR A 217 24.58 -0.83 5.09
CA THR A 217 25.31 -2.09 4.84
C THR A 217 25.24 -2.48 3.37
N VAL A 218 24.04 -2.41 2.76
CA VAL A 218 23.84 -2.72 1.33
C VAL A 218 24.60 -1.74 0.45
N GLU A 219 24.51 -0.43 0.71
CA GLU A 219 25.24 0.59 -0.04
C GLU A 219 26.76 0.42 0.11
N ALA A 220 27.25 0.07 1.30
CA ALA A 220 28.67 -0.19 1.53
C ALA A 220 29.16 -1.44 0.77
N GLN A 221 28.38 -2.53 0.76
CA GLN A 221 28.70 -3.75 0.00
C GLN A 221 28.74 -3.46 -1.51
N ILE A 222 27.74 -2.75 -2.01
CA ILE A 222 27.66 -2.33 -3.42
C ILE A 222 28.84 -1.45 -3.81
N ALA A 223 29.32 -0.60 -2.90
CA ALA A 223 30.48 0.28 -3.14
C ALA A 223 31.83 -0.44 -3.00
N ALA A 224 31.92 -1.49 -2.17
CA ALA A 224 33.16 -2.20 -1.88
C ALA A 224 33.57 -3.18 -3.00
N SER A 225 32.60 -3.73 -3.72
CA SER A 225 32.82 -4.79 -4.69
C SER A 225 32.39 -4.36 -6.11
N PRO A 226 33.22 -4.61 -7.15
CA PRO A 226 32.85 -4.33 -8.55
C PRO A 226 31.53 -4.96 -8.99
N VAL A 227 31.23 -6.15 -8.47
CA VAL A 227 29.99 -6.88 -8.72
C VAL A 227 29.51 -7.49 -7.42
N VAL A 228 28.23 -7.28 -7.09
CA VAL A 228 27.57 -7.87 -5.93
C VAL A 228 26.32 -8.60 -6.40
N VAL A 229 26.15 -9.85 -5.93
CA VAL A 229 24.99 -10.70 -6.21
C VAL A 229 24.27 -10.99 -4.91
N TYR A 230 23.12 -10.35 -4.72
CA TYR A 230 22.21 -10.71 -3.64
C TYR A 230 21.40 -11.94 -4.04
N SER A 231 21.49 -12.99 -3.23
CA SER A 231 21.04 -14.34 -3.53
C SER A 231 20.29 -14.95 -2.36
N LYS A 232 19.63 -16.08 -2.60
CA LYS A 232 19.23 -17.01 -1.55
C LYS A 232 19.73 -18.41 -1.89
N SER A 233 20.22 -19.13 -0.90
CA SER A 233 20.93 -20.41 -1.09
C SER A 233 20.10 -21.47 -1.83
N TYR A 234 18.78 -21.44 -1.65
CA TYR A 234 17.82 -22.35 -2.26
C TYR A 234 17.29 -21.90 -3.64
N CYS A 235 17.69 -20.72 -4.15
CA CYS A 235 17.09 -20.15 -5.36
C CYS A 235 17.79 -20.62 -6.66
N PRO A 236 17.09 -21.30 -7.58
CA PRO A 236 17.68 -21.83 -8.82
C PRO A 236 18.11 -20.73 -9.81
N TYR A 237 17.45 -19.56 -9.79
CA TYR A 237 17.83 -18.43 -10.66
C TYR A 237 19.12 -17.76 -10.19
N CYS A 238 19.37 -17.74 -8.88
CA CYS A 238 20.62 -17.24 -8.32
C CYS A 238 21.79 -18.15 -8.74
N THR A 239 21.60 -19.46 -8.71
CA THR A 239 22.60 -20.42 -9.21
C THR A 239 22.95 -20.15 -10.67
N LYS A 240 21.95 -19.95 -11.54
CA LYS A 240 22.19 -19.64 -12.97
C LYS A 240 22.99 -18.34 -13.17
N THR A 241 22.67 -17.31 -12.41
CA THR A 241 23.40 -16.02 -12.46
C THR A 241 24.85 -16.18 -11.98
N LYS A 242 25.06 -16.88 -10.86
CA LYS A 242 26.41 -17.17 -10.33
C LYS A 242 27.24 -17.98 -11.32
N THR A 243 26.68 -19.05 -11.89
CA THR A 243 27.36 -19.86 -12.91
C THR A 243 27.77 -19.03 -14.12
N LEU A 244 26.89 -18.15 -14.62
CA LEU A 244 27.22 -17.30 -15.77
C LEU A 244 28.39 -16.34 -15.45
N LEU A 245 28.35 -15.66 -14.30
CA LEU A 245 29.44 -14.75 -13.90
C LEU A 245 30.77 -15.49 -13.71
N THR A 246 30.73 -16.70 -13.13
CA THR A 246 31.92 -17.57 -13.02
C THR A 246 32.44 -18.02 -14.39
N GLN A 247 31.55 -18.38 -15.33
CA GLN A 247 31.94 -18.76 -16.70
C GLN A 247 32.64 -17.63 -17.45
N LEU A 248 32.22 -16.39 -17.21
CA LEU A 248 32.85 -15.20 -17.77
C LEU A 248 34.18 -14.86 -17.10
N GLY A 249 34.53 -15.49 -15.98
CA GLY A 249 35.74 -15.18 -15.21
C GLY A 249 35.61 -13.94 -14.33
N ALA A 250 34.38 -13.46 -14.10
CA ALA A 250 34.15 -12.24 -13.33
C ALA A 250 34.40 -12.45 -11.84
N LYS A 251 35.02 -11.46 -11.20
CA LYS A 251 35.10 -11.35 -9.73
C LYS A 251 33.81 -10.73 -9.22
N PHE A 252 33.08 -11.47 -8.38
CA PHE A 252 31.84 -11.00 -7.76
C PHE A 252 31.73 -11.48 -6.32
N GLU A 253 31.06 -10.67 -5.51
CA GLU A 253 30.68 -11.01 -4.15
C GLU A 253 29.26 -11.57 -4.12
N VAL A 254 29.01 -12.57 -3.28
CA VAL A 254 27.69 -13.16 -3.09
C VAL A 254 27.22 -12.89 -1.67
N VAL A 255 26.04 -12.29 -1.55
CA VAL A 255 25.37 -12.11 -0.26
C VAL A 255 24.15 -13.01 -0.23
N GLU A 256 24.23 -14.11 0.51
CA GLU A 256 23.11 -15.03 0.71
C GLU A 256 22.21 -14.48 1.82
N LEU A 257 21.11 -13.82 1.43
CA LEU A 257 20.18 -13.12 2.32
C LEU A 257 19.51 -14.05 3.34
N ASP A 258 19.46 -15.35 3.08
CA ASP A 258 18.93 -16.34 4.02
C ASP A 258 19.95 -16.81 5.07
N GLN A 259 21.23 -16.47 4.92
CA GLN A 259 22.32 -16.91 5.81
C GLN A 259 22.96 -15.77 6.59
N VAL A 260 22.82 -14.52 6.13
CA VAL A 260 23.35 -13.35 6.82
C VAL A 260 22.38 -12.84 7.89
N THR A 261 22.93 -12.42 9.03
CA THR A 261 22.15 -11.75 10.07
C THR A 261 21.67 -10.40 9.54
N GLY A 262 20.36 -10.15 9.58
CA GLY A 262 19.76 -8.95 8.99
C GLY A 262 19.42 -9.07 7.50
N GLY A 263 19.43 -10.28 6.93
CA GLY A 263 19.18 -10.47 5.50
C GLY A 263 17.77 -10.11 5.04
N SER A 264 16.76 -10.17 5.92
CA SER A 264 15.41 -9.67 5.60
C SER A 264 15.42 -8.16 5.45
N GLU A 265 16.08 -7.45 6.36
CA GLU A 265 16.21 -6.00 6.36
C GLU A 265 17.07 -5.52 5.17
N GLN A 266 18.09 -6.28 4.78
CA GLN A 266 18.85 -6.03 3.55
C GLN A 266 17.99 -6.25 2.30
N GLN A 267 17.09 -7.24 2.30
CA GLN A 267 16.14 -7.46 1.19
C GLN A 267 15.16 -6.28 1.04
N ASP A 268 14.64 -5.75 2.16
CA ASP A 268 13.78 -4.57 2.18
C ASP A 268 14.56 -3.31 1.69
N ALA A 269 15.82 -3.18 2.10
CA ALA A 269 16.69 -2.10 1.63
C ALA A 269 16.97 -2.19 0.12
N LEU A 270 17.18 -3.40 -0.41
CA LEU A 270 17.35 -3.64 -1.85
C LEU A 270 16.12 -3.23 -2.64
N GLU A 271 14.91 -3.55 -2.16
CA GLU A 271 13.67 -3.09 -2.80
C GLU A 271 13.56 -1.57 -2.78
N THR A 272 14.01 -0.91 -1.71
CA THR A 272 14.04 0.55 -1.63
C THR A 272 15.05 1.18 -2.62
N ILE A 273 16.21 0.55 -2.82
CA ILE A 273 17.28 1.05 -3.69
C ILE A 273 16.98 0.78 -5.17
N THR A 274 16.47 -0.41 -5.51
CA THR A 274 16.33 -0.86 -6.90
C THR A 274 14.89 -0.98 -7.38
N GLY A 275 13.92 -0.92 -6.47
CA GLY A 275 12.52 -1.25 -6.77
C GLY A 275 12.25 -2.76 -6.94
N GLN A 276 13.24 -3.63 -6.64
CA GLN A 276 13.14 -5.07 -6.84
C GLN A 276 13.40 -5.83 -5.52
N SER A 277 12.36 -6.49 -5.00
CA SER A 277 12.43 -7.38 -3.82
C SER A 277 12.80 -8.83 -4.16
N THR A 278 12.94 -9.17 -5.44
CA THR A 278 13.23 -10.55 -5.88
C THR A 278 14.72 -10.81 -6.02
N VAL A 279 15.13 -12.05 -5.67
CA VAL A 279 16.48 -12.55 -5.91
C VAL A 279 16.55 -13.40 -7.20
N PRO A 280 17.65 -13.37 -7.95
CA PRO A 280 18.87 -12.60 -7.69
C PRO A 280 18.67 -11.11 -7.97
N ASN A 281 19.34 -10.24 -7.21
CA ASN A 281 19.46 -8.81 -7.49
C ASN A 281 20.95 -8.51 -7.66
N VAL A 282 21.34 -8.09 -8.87
CA VAL A 282 22.75 -7.98 -9.27
C VAL A 282 23.14 -6.52 -9.45
N PHE A 283 24.30 -6.16 -8.92
CA PHE A 283 24.90 -4.84 -9.07
C PHE A 283 26.23 -4.97 -9.79
N VAL A 284 26.51 -4.03 -10.70
CA VAL A 284 27.81 -3.87 -11.37
C VAL A 284 28.19 -2.39 -11.32
N GLY A 285 29.37 -2.08 -10.78
CA GLY A 285 29.84 -0.69 -10.69
C GLY A 285 28.92 0.22 -9.89
N GLY A 286 28.31 -0.30 -8.83
CA GLY A 286 27.36 0.44 -8.01
C GLY A 286 25.93 0.56 -8.57
N LYS A 287 25.66 0.05 -9.79
CA LYS A 287 24.35 0.16 -10.44
C LYS A 287 23.65 -1.19 -10.48
N SER A 288 22.36 -1.21 -10.15
CA SER A 288 21.55 -2.43 -10.29
C SER A 288 21.30 -2.73 -11.77
N ILE A 289 21.62 -3.95 -12.18
CA ILE A 289 21.34 -4.47 -13.53
C ILE A 289 20.09 -5.35 -13.55
N GLY A 290 19.44 -5.54 -12.40
CA GLY A 290 18.19 -6.30 -12.24
C GLY A 290 18.42 -7.77 -11.86
N GLY A 291 17.51 -8.63 -12.33
CA GLY A 291 17.51 -10.05 -11.99
C GLY A 291 18.16 -10.96 -13.02
N ASN A 292 18.03 -12.27 -12.83
CA ASN A 292 18.62 -13.27 -13.73
C ASN A 292 18.21 -13.05 -15.20
N SER A 293 16.95 -12.69 -15.45
CA SER A 293 16.46 -12.42 -16.80
C SER A 293 17.20 -11.27 -17.47
N ASP A 294 17.53 -10.22 -16.71
CA ASP A 294 18.19 -9.01 -17.22
C ASP A 294 19.67 -9.26 -17.47
N VAL A 295 20.34 -9.98 -16.55
CA VAL A 295 21.73 -10.44 -16.74
C VAL A 295 21.85 -11.29 -18.01
N GLN A 296 20.93 -12.25 -18.21
CA GLN A 296 20.95 -13.12 -19.38
C GLN A 296 20.68 -12.36 -20.69
N LYS A 297 19.81 -11.34 -20.66
CA LYS A 297 19.58 -10.46 -21.81
C LYS A 297 20.84 -9.64 -22.14
N LEU A 298 21.50 -9.07 -21.13
CA LEU A 298 22.74 -8.30 -21.31
C LEU A 298 23.88 -9.14 -21.89
N HIS A 299 24.01 -10.38 -21.43
CA HIS A 299 25.00 -11.32 -21.98
C HIS A 299 24.71 -11.65 -23.45
N LYS A 300 23.45 -11.99 -23.79
CA LYS A 300 23.06 -12.26 -25.18
C LYS A 300 23.24 -11.06 -26.11
N ALA A 301 23.11 -9.85 -25.58
CA ALA A 301 23.34 -8.62 -26.30
C ALA A 301 24.83 -8.25 -26.45
N GLY A 302 25.75 -9.01 -25.84
CA GLY A 302 27.19 -8.72 -25.84
C GLY A 302 27.60 -7.53 -24.96
N ASN A 303 26.69 -7.01 -24.13
CA ASN A 303 26.92 -5.80 -23.32
C ASN A 303 27.39 -6.11 -21.90
N LEU A 304 27.31 -7.37 -21.46
CA LEU A 304 27.67 -7.74 -20.09
C LEU A 304 29.20 -7.76 -19.87
N GLU A 305 29.96 -8.32 -20.80
CA GLU A 305 31.43 -8.40 -20.70
C GLU A 305 32.09 -7.01 -20.68
N PRO A 306 31.76 -6.06 -21.60
CA PRO A 306 32.29 -4.70 -21.53
C PRO A 306 31.93 -3.98 -20.22
N LEU A 307 30.73 -4.23 -19.68
CA LEU A 307 30.30 -3.63 -18.42
C LEU A 307 31.10 -4.17 -17.23
N LEU A 308 31.44 -5.46 -17.25
CA LEU A 308 32.26 -6.10 -16.22
C LEU A 308 33.73 -5.65 -16.32
N GLU A 309 34.28 -5.54 -17.52
CA GLU A 309 35.64 -5.01 -17.77
C GLU A 309 35.77 -3.55 -17.32
N GLN A 310 34.83 -2.70 -17.73
CA GLN A 310 34.82 -1.27 -17.38
C GLN A 310 34.84 -1.03 -15.87
N ASN A 311 34.22 -1.94 -15.11
CA ASN A 311 34.13 -1.83 -13.65
C ASN A 311 35.19 -2.67 -12.92
N GLY A 312 36.17 -3.24 -13.64
CA GLY A 312 37.29 -3.98 -13.04
C GLY A 312 36.92 -5.35 -12.47
N ALA A 313 35.79 -5.91 -12.89
CA ALA A 313 35.35 -7.24 -12.49
C ALA A 313 35.98 -8.34 -13.35
N LEU A 314 36.42 -8.01 -14.56
CA LEU A 314 37.20 -8.87 -15.46
C LEU A 314 38.63 -8.34 -15.59
N ALA A 315 39.57 -9.26 -15.76
CA ALA A 315 41.01 -8.99 -15.86
C ALA A 315 41.46 -8.86 -17.32
#